data_AF-A0A3P0N161-F1
#
_entry.id   AF-A0A3P0N161-F1
#
_cell.length_a   1.000
_cell.length_b   1.000
_cell.length_c   1.000
_cell.angle_alpha   90.00
_cell.angle_beta   90.00
_cell.angle_gamma   90.00
#
_symmetry.space_group_name_H-M   'P 1'
#
loop_
_entity.id
_entity.type
_entity.pdbx_description
1 polymer ?
#
loop_
_entity_poly.entity_id
_entity_poly.type
_entity_poly.pdbx_seq_one_letter_code
_entity_poly.pdbx_strand_id
1 'polypeptide(L)'
;MEVFWRLGYEGTPMTDLTAAMGIASPSLYTAFGSKEALFRQAVEHYRETEGREIRGGVEQAGSAHDAIENYYVTVQQGMLIQVRDGASHRDLEAVTQAALAAWPARGRE
;
A
#
# COMPACT_ATOMS: atom_id res chain seq x y z
N MET A 1 -3.21 7.22 0.76
CA MET A 1 -3.52 5.78 0.85
C MET A 1 -3.80 5.30 2.28
N GLU A 2 -3.15 5.86 3.30
CA GLU A 2 -3.21 5.39 4.69
C GLU A 2 -4.62 5.20 5.29
N VAL A 3 -5.53 6.17 5.10
CA VAL A 3 -6.91 6.06 5.61
C VAL A 3 -7.64 4.85 5.02
N PHE A 4 -7.48 4.64 3.70
CA PHE A 4 -8.07 3.49 3.01
C PHE A 4 -7.46 2.15 3.46
N TRP A 5 -6.17 2.11 3.81
CA TRP A 5 -5.56 0.89 4.38
C TRP A 5 -6.10 0.58 5.77
N ARG A 6 -6.29 1.60 6.61
CA ARG A 6 -6.74 1.42 8.00
C ARG A 6 -8.21 1.02 8.09
N LEU A 7 -9.07 1.61 7.27
CA LEU A 7 -10.53 1.48 7.39
C LEU A 7 -11.17 0.67 6.25
N GLY A 8 -10.39 0.31 5.23
CA GLY A 8 -10.91 -0.26 3.98
C GLY A 8 -11.64 0.78 3.12
N TYR A 9 -11.88 0.44 1.85
CA TYR A 9 -12.60 1.34 0.93
C TYR A 9 -14.02 1.65 1.41
N GLU A 10 -14.81 0.63 1.76
CA GLU A 10 -16.20 0.81 2.20
C GLU A 10 -16.31 1.48 3.58
N GLY A 11 -15.42 1.11 4.50
CA GLY A 11 -15.39 1.66 5.86
C GLY A 11 -14.84 3.08 5.97
N THR A 12 -14.40 3.70 4.87
CA THR A 12 -13.91 5.08 4.84
C THR A 12 -15.01 6.05 4.41
N PRO A 13 -15.63 6.82 5.34
CA PRO A 13 -16.52 7.91 4.98
C PRO A 13 -15.72 9.13 4.49
N MET A 14 -16.39 10.00 3.72
CA MET A 14 -15.78 11.22 3.18
C MET A 14 -15.25 12.16 4.27
N THR A 15 -15.87 12.16 5.45
CA THR A 15 -15.45 12.98 6.59
C THR A 15 -14.06 12.61 7.10
N ASP A 16 -13.74 11.32 7.11
CA ASP A 16 -12.45 10.83 7.58
C ASP A 16 -11.34 11.20 6.60
N LEU A 17 -11.65 11.19 5.29
CA LEU A 17 -10.74 11.64 4.24
C LEU A 17 -10.45 13.14 4.37
N THR A 18 -11.48 13.97 4.52
CA THR A 18 -11.31 15.42 4.69
C THR A 18 -10.53 15.77 5.96
N ALA A 19 -10.80 15.07 7.06
CA ALA A 19 -10.11 15.28 8.32
C ALA A 19 -8.63 14.90 8.20
N ALA A 20 -8.32 13.74 7.60
CA ALA A 20 -6.94 13.29 7.41
C ALA A 20 -6.15 14.17 6.41
N MET A 21 -6.83 14.71 5.39
CA MET A 21 -6.20 15.58 4.39
C MET A 21 -6.10 17.04 4.84
N GLY A 22 -6.76 17.43 5.94
CA GLY A 22 -6.79 18.80 6.43
C GLY A 22 -7.52 19.78 5.51
N ILE A 23 -8.44 19.30 4.67
CA ILE A 23 -9.19 20.11 3.71
C ILE A 23 -10.69 20.01 3.96
N ALA A 24 -11.44 21.04 3.58
CA ALA A 24 -12.89 21.02 3.67
C ALA A 24 -13.51 20.10 2.59
N SER A 25 -14.67 19.51 2.90
CA SER A 25 -15.40 18.63 1.97
C SER A 25 -15.64 19.24 0.59
N PRO A 26 -16.05 20.53 0.46
CA PRO A 26 -16.23 21.14 -0.86
C PRO A 26 -14.93 21.12 -1.70
N SER A 27 -13.78 21.44 -1.10
CA SER A 27 -12.48 21.43 -1.79
C SER A 27 -12.10 20.02 -2.26
N LEU A 28 -12.38 19.00 -1.43
CA LEU A 28 -12.13 17.61 -1.80
C LEU A 28 -13.03 17.18 -2.98
N TYR A 29 -14.33 17.49 -2.93
CA TYR A 29 -15.25 17.21 -4.03
C TYR A 29 -14.89 17.97 -5.31
N THR A 30 -14.42 19.22 -5.21
CA THR A 30 -13.93 19.96 -6.39
C THR A 30 -12.68 19.34 -6.99
N ALA A 31 -11.74 18.89 -6.17
CA ALA A 31 -10.48 18.31 -6.64
C ALA A 31 -10.64 16.89 -7.20
N PHE A 32 -11.46 16.06 -6.56
CA PHE A 32 -11.50 14.62 -6.83
C PHE A 32 -12.86 14.10 -7.29
N GLY A 33 -13.95 14.86 -7.10
CA GLY A 33 -15.29 14.49 -7.54
C GLY A 33 -15.99 13.41 -6.70
N SER A 34 -15.30 12.34 -6.33
CA SER A 34 -15.89 11.24 -5.53
C SER A 34 -14.85 10.47 -4.71
N LYS A 35 -15.32 9.69 -3.73
CA LYS A 35 -14.48 8.74 -2.97
C LYS A 35 -13.78 7.75 -3.90
N GLU A 36 -14.50 7.24 -4.90
CA GLU A 36 -13.97 6.29 -5.87
C GLU A 36 -12.85 6.89 -6.73
N ALA A 37 -13.05 8.12 -7.22
CA ALA A 37 -12.06 8.82 -8.02
C ALA A 37 -10.81 9.15 -7.19
N LEU A 38 -10.99 9.63 -5.94
CA LEU A 38 -9.90 9.83 -5.00
C LEU A 38 -9.16 8.52 -4.70
N PHE A 39 -9.88 7.42 -4.46
CA PHE A 39 -9.29 6.11 -4.21
C PHE A 39 -8.44 5.65 -5.40
N ARG A 40 -8.97 5.76 -6.63
CA ARG A 40 -8.25 5.39 -7.85
C ARG A 40 -6.97 6.20 -8.01
N GLN A 41 -7.04 7.52 -7.81
CA GLN A 41 -5.85 8.38 -7.89
C GLN A 41 -4.83 8.07 -6.80
N ALA A 42 -5.29 7.78 -5.57
CA ALA A 42 -4.40 7.40 -4.49
C ALA A 42 -3.70 6.05 -4.75
N VAL A 43 -4.41 5.08 -5.35
CA VAL A 43 -3.82 3.80 -5.77
C VAL A 43 -2.83 4.01 -6.90
N GLU A 44 -3.15 4.83 -7.90
CA GLU A 44 -2.23 5.09 -9.01
C GLU A 44 -0.96 5.79 -8.53
N HIS A 45 -1.13 6.83 -7.70
CA HIS A 45 -0.01 7.52 -7.08
C HIS A 45 0.90 6.56 -6.30
N TYR A 46 0.29 5.64 -5.54
CA TYR A 46 1.04 4.61 -4.82
C TYR A 46 1.81 3.66 -5.76
N ARG A 47 1.18 3.23 -6.86
CA ARG A 47 1.83 2.37 -7.87
C ARG A 47 3.02 3.05 -8.55
N GLU A 48 2.92 4.36 -8.75
CA GLU A 48 3.94 5.17 -9.43
C GLU A 48 5.08 5.60 -8.51
N THR A 49 4.86 5.64 -7.19
CA THR A 49 5.84 6.08 -6.20
C THR A 49 6.33 4.91 -5.35
N GLU A 50 5.65 4.56 -4.26
CA GLU A 50 6.15 3.55 -3.32
C GLU A 50 6.12 2.12 -3.89
N GLY A 51 5.17 1.80 -4.76
CA GLY A 51 5.03 0.49 -5.38
C GLY A 51 5.96 0.24 -6.58
N ARG A 52 6.69 1.26 -7.06
CA ARG A 52 7.48 1.19 -8.29
C ARG A 52 8.65 0.20 -8.20
N GLU A 53 9.41 0.24 -7.12
CA GLU A 53 10.60 -0.60 -6.93
C GLU A 53 10.25 -2.08 -6.89
N ILE A 54 9.22 -2.44 -6.11
CA ILE A 54 8.70 -3.82 -6.01
C ILE A 54 8.27 -4.32 -7.39
N ARG A 55 7.51 -3.51 -8.12
CA ARG A 55 7.03 -3.85 -9.46
C ARG A 55 8.17 -4.01 -10.46
N GLY A 56 9.16 -3.11 -10.43
CA GLY A 56 10.34 -3.20 -11.28
C GLY A 56 11.16 -4.47 -11.05
N GLY A 57 11.36 -4.84 -9.79
CA GLY A 57 12.06 -6.07 -9.41
C GLY A 57 11.35 -7.36 -9.88
N VAL A 58 10.02 -7.34 -9.96
CA VAL A 58 9.20 -8.45 -10.48
C VAL A 58 9.19 -8.46 -12.02
N GLU A 59 8.97 -7.31 -12.66
CA GLU A 59 8.86 -7.19 -14.13
C GLU A 59 10.19 -7.52 -14.85
N GLN A 60 11.32 -7.26 -14.20
CA GLN A 60 12.66 -7.45 -14.77
C GLN A 60 13.29 -8.81 -14.43
N ALA A 61 12.60 -9.63 -13.64
CA ALA A 61 13.11 -10.92 -13.20
C ALA A 61 13.23 -11.92 -14.37
N GLY A 62 14.34 -12.67 -14.40
CA GLY A 62 14.59 -13.70 -15.42
C GLY A 62 13.70 -14.93 -15.29
N SER A 63 13.09 -15.13 -14.11
CA SER A 63 12.18 -16.25 -13.83
C SER A 63 11.17 -15.89 -12.73
N ALA A 64 10.13 -16.71 -12.58
CA ALA A 64 9.14 -16.56 -11.51
C ALA A 64 9.78 -16.72 -10.11
N HIS A 65 10.81 -17.55 -9.98
CA HIS A 65 11.57 -17.70 -8.74
C HIS A 65 12.28 -16.39 -8.38
N ASP A 66 13.00 -15.81 -9.35
CA ASP A 66 13.74 -14.56 -9.15
C ASP A 66 12.80 -13.39 -8.86
N ALA A 67 11.60 -13.38 -9.45
CA ALA A 67 10.58 -12.38 -9.18
C ALA A 67 10.13 -12.40 -7.71
N ILE A 68 9.94 -13.61 -7.16
CA ILE A 68 9.55 -13.82 -5.76
C ILE A 68 10.71 -13.41 -4.83
N GLU A 69 11.94 -13.81 -5.16
CA GLU A 69 13.13 -13.44 -4.40
C GLU A 69 13.31 -11.90 -4.35
N ASN A 70 13.24 -11.24 -5.50
CA ASN A 70 13.33 -9.78 -5.61
C ASN A 70 12.22 -9.07 -4.82
N TYR A 71 10.99 -9.60 -4.86
CA TYR A 71 9.87 -9.08 -4.08
C TYR A 71 10.17 -9.13 -2.57
N TYR A 72 10.60 -10.29 -2.05
CA TYR A 72 10.89 -10.45 -0.62
C TYR A 72 12.07 -9.60 -0.15
N VAL A 73 13.14 -9.52 -0.95
CA VAL A 73 14.29 -8.66 -0.64
C VAL A 73 13.86 -7.19 -0.58
N THR A 74 13.05 -6.72 -1.53
CA THR A 74 12.57 -5.34 -1.55
C THR A 74 11.68 -5.03 -0.34
N VAL A 75 10.78 -5.95 0.03
CA VAL A 75 9.92 -5.81 1.22
C VAL A 75 10.77 -5.78 2.49
N GLN A 76 11.76 -6.67 2.64
CA GLN A 76 12.66 -6.67 3.80
C GLN A 76 13.48 -5.38 3.90
N GLN A 77 14.01 -4.88 2.78
CA GLN A 77 14.74 -3.62 2.75
C GLN A 77 13.84 -2.43 3.12
N GLY A 78 12.60 -2.39 2.63
CA GLY A 78 11.60 -1.39 3.03
C GLY A 78 11.28 -1.44 4.54
N MET A 79 11.14 -2.64 5.09
CA MET A 79 10.95 -2.83 6.54
C MET A 79 12.15 -2.32 7.35
N LEU A 80 13.38 -2.58 6.91
CA LEU A 80 14.60 -2.11 7.60
C LEU A 80 14.70 -0.57 7.66
N ILE A 81 14.20 0.13 6.66
CA ILE A 81 14.10 1.60 6.67
C ILE A 81 13.10 2.04 7.74
N GLN A 82 11.92 1.43 7.79
CA GLN A 82 10.90 1.74 8.80
C GLN A 82 11.38 1.44 10.23
N VAL A 83 12.16 0.37 10.43
CA VAL A 83 12.82 0.05 11.72
C VAL A 83 13.79 1.17 12.13
N ARG A 84 14.60 1.66 11.18
CA ARG A 84 15.55 2.74 11.43
C ARG A 84 14.83 4.04 11.82
N ASP A 85 13.63 4.25 11.29
CA ASP A 85 12.79 5.42 11.56
C ASP A 85 11.90 5.25 12.82
N GLY A 86 12.10 4.17 13.59
CA GLY A 86 11.50 3.98 14.92
C GLY A 86 10.25 3.09 14.96
N ALA A 87 9.95 2.33 13.90
CA ALA A 87 8.84 1.38 13.90
C ALA A 87 8.98 0.35 15.04
N SER A 88 7.88 0.12 15.77
CA SER A 88 7.86 -0.85 16.86
C SER A 88 7.76 -2.28 16.31
N HIS A 89 8.15 -3.28 17.13
CA HIS A 89 7.98 -4.70 16.79
C HIS A 89 6.55 -5.03 16.32
N ARG A 90 5.54 -4.39 16.94
CA ARG A 90 4.13 -4.56 16.59
C ARG A 90 3.81 -4.05 15.18
N ASP A 91 4.47 -2.97 14.74
CA ASP A 91 4.29 -2.40 13.41
C ASP A 91 4.88 -3.33 12.35
N LEU A 92 6.07 -3.90 12.62
CA LEU A 92 6.71 -4.88 11.73
C LEU A 92 5.89 -6.17 11.59
N GLU A 93 5.35 -6.66 12.71
CA GLU A 93 4.51 -7.86 12.75
C GLU A 93 3.24 -7.69 11.91
N ALA A 94 2.65 -6.48 11.91
CA ALA A 94 1.51 -6.14 11.06
C ALA A 94 1.88 -6.10 9.57
N VAL A 95 3.05 -5.57 9.20
CA VAL A 95 3.51 -5.57 7.79
C VAL A 95 3.80 -6.99 7.31
N THR A 96 4.45 -7.82 8.14
CA THR A 96 4.69 -9.24 7.82
C THR A 96 3.37 -9.99 7.63
N GLN A 97 2.39 -9.80 8.52
CA GLN A 97 1.05 -10.37 8.38
C GLN A 97 0.36 -9.94 7.08
N ALA A 98 0.41 -8.65 6.73
CA ALA A 98 -0.20 -8.13 5.51
C ALA A 98 0.49 -8.69 4.25
N ALA A 99 1.82 -8.78 4.24
CA ALA A 99 2.58 -9.37 3.14
C ALA A 99 2.27 -10.87 2.95
N LEU A 100 2.16 -11.62 4.06
CA LEU A 100 1.78 -13.04 4.03
C LEU A 100 0.32 -13.24 3.59
N ALA A 101 -0.60 -12.37 4.00
CA ALA A 101 -2.01 -12.42 3.62
C ALA A 101 -2.26 -12.02 2.16
N ALA A 102 -1.38 -11.18 1.59
CA ALA A 102 -1.41 -10.82 0.18
C ALA A 102 -0.94 -11.95 -0.76
N TRP A 103 -0.40 -13.05 -0.20
CA TRP A 103 0.04 -14.19 -0.99
C TRP A 103 -1.17 -14.98 -1.53
N PRO A 104 -1.27 -15.22 -2.85
CA PRO A 104 -2.31 -16.08 -3.38
C PRO A 104 -1.99 -17.52 -2.94
N ALA A 105 -2.81 -18.05 -2.03
CA ALA A 105 -2.77 -19.46 -1.66
C ALA A 105 -3.08 -20.33 -2.89
N ARG A 106 -2.06 -20.68 -3.68
CA ARG A 106 -2.14 -21.69 -4.73
C ARG A 106 -1.18 -22.82 -4.40
N GLY A 107 -1.75 -23.98 -4.11
CA GLY A 107 -1.01 -25.23 -3.87
C GLY A 107 -1.58 -26.14 -2.79
N ARG A 108 -2.90 -26.24 -2.65
CA ARG A 108 -3.55 -27.36 -1.95
C ARG A 108 -4.58 -28.04 -2.87
N GLU A 109 -4.15 -28.46 -4.07
CA GLU A 109 -4.75 -29.55 -4.86
C GLU A 109 -3.67 -30.17 -5.74
#